data_AF-A0A2V7DIY1-F1
#
_entry.id   AF-A0A2V7DIY1-F1
#
_cell.length_a   1.000
_cell.length_b   1.000
_cell.length_c   1.000
_cell.angle_alpha   90.00
_cell.angle_beta   90.00
_cell.angle_gamma   90.00
#
_symmetry.space_group_name_H-M   'P 1'
#
loop_
_entity.id
_entity.type
_entity.pdbx_description
1 polymer ?
#
loop_
_entity_poly.entity_id
_entity_poly.type
_entity_poly.pdbx_seq_one_letter_code
_entity_poly.pdbx_strand_id
1 'polypeptide(L)'
;MRYVGEPVAVIVATDRVSAVEARELVEIEYHPLPVFVDPDDAVSSGALLFSEGNVVDSWTTTVGDVEAALSGAARVLRESFSIGRQTGVPLEPRGLVAEWDGDARRLIVWGPTKVPYFNRRTLATMLGLDEAQIDFAESDVGGSFGVRGEFYPEDFLVPYLSRRLGRPVKWV
;
A
#
# COMPACT_ATOMS: atom_id res chain seq x y z
N MET A 1 -11.33 10.88 0.54
CA MET A 1 -9.98 10.68 1.10
C MET A 1 -10.14 10.08 2.50
N ARG A 2 -9.39 9.03 2.84
CA ARG A 2 -9.43 8.32 4.14
C ARG A 2 -8.22 8.61 5.02
N TYR A 3 -7.10 9.05 4.45
CA TYR A 3 -5.89 9.39 5.20
C TYR A 3 -5.08 10.48 4.49
N VAL A 4 -4.30 11.23 5.26
CA VAL A 4 -3.39 12.25 4.71
C VAL A 4 -2.29 11.57 3.89
N GLY A 5 -2.14 11.99 2.63
CA GLY A 5 -1.18 11.40 1.68
C GLY A 5 -1.78 10.35 0.73
N GLU A 6 -3.10 10.10 0.80
CA GLU A 6 -3.77 9.25 -0.18
C GLU A 6 -3.69 9.88 -1.60
N PRO A 7 -3.23 9.13 -2.62
CA PRO A 7 -3.20 9.64 -3.99
C PRO A 7 -4.60 9.95 -4.52
N VAL A 8 -4.83 11.17 -5.00
CA VAL A 8 -6.10 11.64 -5.57
C VAL A 8 -6.01 12.04 -7.05
N ALA A 9 -4.80 12.32 -7.52
CA ALA A 9 -4.50 12.67 -8.91
C ALA A 9 -3.08 12.20 -9.27
N VAL A 10 -2.82 11.98 -10.55
CA VAL A 10 -1.49 11.64 -11.09
C VAL A 10 -1.18 12.53 -12.29
N ILE A 11 0.06 13.01 -12.35
CA ILE A 11 0.56 13.85 -13.43
C ILE A 11 1.69 13.11 -14.12
N VAL A 12 1.60 13.03 -15.45
CA VAL A 12 2.66 12.48 -16.29
C VAL A 12 3.14 13.57 -17.23
N ALA A 13 4.45 13.81 -17.24
CA ALA A 13 5.08 14.78 -18.11
C ALA A 13 6.34 14.19 -18.76
N THR A 14 6.93 14.92 -19.70
CA THR A 14 8.16 14.52 -20.39
C THR A 14 9.40 14.60 -19.51
N ASP A 15 9.34 15.35 -18.41
CA ASP A 15 10.40 15.52 -17.44
C ASP A 15 9.83 15.74 -16.03
N ARG A 16 10.68 15.53 -15.02
CA ARG A 16 10.30 15.62 -13.61
C ARG A 16 9.89 17.04 -13.20
N VAL A 17 10.56 18.07 -13.73
CA VAL A 17 10.32 19.46 -13.33
C VAL A 17 8.91 19.86 -13.75
N SER A 18 8.57 19.61 -15.01
CA SER A 18 7.23 19.85 -15.55
C SER A 18 6.14 19.11 -14.77
N ALA A 19 6.37 17.84 -14.39
CA ALA A 19 5.40 17.07 -13.61
C ALA A 19 5.17 17.66 -12.21
N VAL A 20 6.23 18.14 -11.57
CA VAL A 20 6.19 18.75 -10.24
C VAL A 20 5.51 20.12 -10.28
N GLU A 21 5.82 20.95 -11.27
CA GLU A 21 5.22 22.28 -11.44
C GLU A 21 3.74 22.19 -11.78
N ALA A 22 3.35 21.26 -12.66
CA ALA A 22 1.97 21.08 -13.06
C ALA A 22 1.04 20.67 -11.90
N ARG A 23 1.57 20.18 -10.76
CA ARG A 23 0.73 19.85 -9.60
C ARG A 23 0.05 21.08 -9.00
N GLU A 24 0.68 22.25 -9.10
CA GLU A 24 0.15 23.49 -8.54
C GLU A 24 -1.06 23.98 -9.35
N LEU A 25 -1.30 23.41 -10.54
CA LEU A 25 -2.45 23.69 -11.39
C LEU A 25 -3.66 22.81 -11.08
N VAL A 26 -3.51 21.82 -10.19
CA VAL A 26 -4.59 20.89 -9.83
C VAL A 26 -5.38 21.47 -8.66
N GLU A 27 -6.62 21.88 -8.94
CA GLU A 27 -7.57 22.32 -7.92
C GLU A 27 -8.46 21.15 -7.48
N ILE A 28 -8.57 20.94 -6.17
CA ILE A 28 -9.41 19.90 -5.59
C ILE A 28 -10.23 20.51 -4.45
N GLU A 29 -11.55 20.44 -4.58
CA GLU A 29 -12.47 20.80 -3.51
C GLU A 29 -12.69 19.60 -2.59
N TYR A 30 -12.52 19.81 -1.29
CA TYR A 30 -12.78 18.79 -0.27
C TYR A 30 -13.91 19.25 0.65
N HIS A 31 -14.74 18.29 1.06
CA HIS A 31 -15.68 18.45 2.16
C HIS A 31 -15.17 17.59 3.34
N PRO A 32 -14.46 18.18 4.32
CA PRO A 32 -13.89 17.43 5.42
C PRO A 32 -14.96 16.68 6.22
N LEU A 33 -14.63 15.45 6.59
CA LEU A 33 -15.43 14.59 7.46
C LEU A 33 -14.73 14.44 8.82
N PRO A 34 -15.44 13.99 9.88
CA PRO A 34 -14.80 13.62 11.14
C PRO A 34 -13.65 12.62 10.92
N VAL A 35 -12.56 12.82 11.66
CA VAL A 35 -11.34 12.00 11.56
C VAL A 35 -11.13 11.26 12.88
N PHE A 36 -10.77 9.98 12.78
CA PHE A 36 -10.38 9.15 13.92
C PHE A 36 -8.91 8.78 13.79
N VAL A 37 -8.12 9.17 14.78
CA VAL A 37 -6.68 8.85 14.86
C VAL A 37 -6.37 7.75 15.88
N ASP A 38 -7.35 7.41 16.71
CA ASP A 38 -7.33 6.33 17.69
C ASP A 38 -8.37 5.25 17.29
N PRO A 39 -8.02 3.96 17.30
CA PRO A 39 -8.94 2.89 16.97
C PRO A 39 -10.12 2.77 17.96
N ASP A 40 -9.92 3.06 19.25
CA ASP A 40 -10.99 2.97 20.25
C ASP A 40 -12.04 4.08 20.04
N ASP A 41 -11.59 5.28 19.64
CA ASP A 41 -12.48 6.37 19.23
C ASP A 41 -13.27 5.98 17.96
N ALA A 42 -12.59 5.38 16.97
CA ALA A 42 -13.24 4.93 15.74
C ALA A 42 -14.35 3.91 16.04
N VAL A 43 -14.08 2.92 16.89
CA VAL A 43 -15.05 1.88 17.25
C VAL A 43 -16.20 2.44 18.08
N SER A 44 -15.94 3.35 19.02
CA SER A 44 -16.96 3.88 19.94
C SER A 44 -17.84 4.99 19.34
N SER A 45 -17.39 5.68 18.30
CA SER A 45 -18.09 6.85 17.72
C SER A 45 -19.45 6.55 17.10
N GLY A 46 -19.70 5.29 16.69
CA GLY A 46 -20.86 4.92 15.89
C GLY A 46 -20.83 5.43 14.43
N ALA A 47 -19.80 6.20 14.04
CA ALA A 47 -19.60 6.63 12.66
C ALA A 47 -18.93 5.49 11.86
N LEU A 48 -19.48 5.15 10.71
CA LEU A 48 -18.92 4.10 9.84
C LEU A 48 -17.87 4.69 8.88
N LEU A 49 -16.62 4.24 9.01
CA LEU A 49 -15.52 4.56 8.08
C LEU A 49 -15.53 3.65 6.84
N PHE A 50 -16.04 2.44 7.01
CA PHE A 50 -16.27 1.45 5.96
C PHE A 50 -17.69 0.90 6.09
N SER A 51 -18.28 0.48 4.97
CA SER A 51 -19.63 -0.09 4.91
C SER A 51 -19.82 -1.29 5.86
N GLU A 52 -18.74 -2.03 6.07
CA GLU A 52 -18.68 -3.26 6.84
C GLU A 52 -18.40 -3.02 8.34
N GLY A 53 -18.04 -1.79 8.74
CA GLY A 53 -17.64 -1.45 10.11
C GLY A 53 -16.19 -0.99 10.25
N ASN A 54 -15.83 -0.55 11.45
CA ASN A 54 -14.49 -0.02 11.76
C ASN A 54 -13.50 -1.08 12.29
N VAL A 55 -13.98 -2.30 12.55
CA VAL A 55 -13.16 -3.45 12.99
C VAL A 55 -12.91 -4.34 11.77
N VAL A 56 -11.66 -4.35 11.30
CA VAL A 56 -11.26 -5.15 10.12
C VAL A 56 -11.18 -6.64 10.46
N ASP A 57 -10.71 -6.98 11.67
CA ASP A 57 -10.56 -8.36 12.11
C ASP A 57 -10.59 -8.47 13.64
N SER A 58 -10.95 -9.65 14.17
CA SER A 58 -10.92 -9.98 15.59
C SER A 58 -10.76 -11.49 15.77
N TRP A 59 -9.74 -11.90 16.53
CA TRP A 59 -9.49 -13.31 16.83
C TRP A 59 -9.17 -13.53 18.31
N THR A 60 -9.48 -14.72 18.80
CA THR A 60 -9.13 -15.17 20.16
C THR A 60 -8.43 -16.52 20.05
N THR A 61 -7.27 -16.63 20.71
CA THR A 61 -6.50 -17.88 20.76
C THR A 61 -6.41 -18.33 22.21
N THR A 62 -6.85 -19.57 22.48
CA THR A 62 -6.79 -20.19 23.80
C THR A 62 -5.95 -21.45 23.71
N VAL A 63 -5.01 -21.63 24.64
CA VAL A 63 -4.19 -22.84 24.76
C VAL A 63 -4.24 -23.32 26.22
N GLY A 64 -4.81 -24.50 26.44
CA GLY A 64 -5.04 -25.06 27.78
C GLY A 64 -6.20 -24.39 28.53
N ASP A 65 -6.23 -24.60 29.85
CA ASP A 65 -7.23 -23.99 30.75
C ASP A 65 -6.65 -22.75 31.43
N VAL A 66 -6.86 -21.60 30.78
CA VAL A 66 -6.34 -20.30 31.22
C VAL A 66 -6.95 -19.88 32.56
N GLU A 67 -8.25 -20.13 32.78
CA GLU A 67 -8.97 -19.74 34.00
C GLU A 67 -8.47 -20.53 35.22
N ALA A 68 -8.27 -21.85 35.07
CA ALA A 68 -7.68 -22.68 36.13
C ALA A 68 -6.24 -22.24 36.45
N ALA A 69 -5.44 -21.93 35.43
CA ALA A 69 -4.06 -21.48 35.60
C ALA A 69 -3.98 -20.13 36.34
N LEU A 70 -4.84 -19.16 35.99
CA LEU A 70 -4.88 -17.86 36.63
C LEU A 70 -5.42 -17.92 38.07
N SER A 71 -6.50 -18.67 38.30
CA SER A 71 -7.10 -18.79 39.65
C SER A 71 -6.23 -19.56 40.64
N GLY A 72 -5.44 -20.54 40.16
CA GLY A 72 -4.49 -21.31 40.96
C GLY A 72 -3.13 -20.63 41.19
N ALA A 73 -2.86 -19.49 40.55
CA ALA A 73 -1.56 -18.84 40.62
C ALA A 73 -1.33 -18.16 41.99
N ALA A 74 -0.12 -18.26 42.52
CA ALA A 74 0.24 -17.56 43.75
C ALA A 74 0.19 -16.01 43.60
N ARG A 75 0.40 -15.51 42.38
CA ARG A 75 0.33 -14.08 42.01
C ARG A 75 -0.12 -13.95 40.56
N VAL A 76 -0.92 -12.92 40.27
CA VAL A 76 -1.34 -12.53 38.92
C VAL A 76 -0.97 -11.06 38.72
N LEU A 77 -0.35 -10.75 37.59
CA LEU A 77 -0.02 -9.38 37.18
C LEU A 77 -0.83 -9.03 35.93
N ARG A 78 -1.27 -7.78 35.86
CA ARG A 78 -1.95 -7.22 34.69
C ARG A 78 -1.28 -5.91 34.33
N GLU A 79 -0.78 -5.84 33.10
CA GLU A 79 -0.15 -4.65 32.56
C GLU A 79 -0.73 -4.35 31.17
N SER A 80 -0.77 -3.06 30.81
CA SER A 80 -1.18 -2.59 29.49
C SER A 80 0.04 -2.04 28.77
N PHE A 81 0.31 -2.54 27.58
CA PHE A 81 1.42 -2.10 26.75
C PHE A 81 0.89 -1.45 25.48
N SER A 82 1.62 -0.45 24.98
CA SER A 82 1.38 0.16 23.68
C SER A 82 2.69 0.33 22.93
N ILE A 83 2.60 0.29 21.60
CA ILE A 83 3.72 0.58 20.70
C ILE A 83 3.28 1.68 19.73
N GLY A 84 4.18 2.63 19.48
CA GLY A 84 3.94 3.66 18.48
C GLY A 84 3.98 3.08 17.06
N ARG A 85 3.45 3.84 16.10
CA ARG A 85 3.58 3.51 14.68
C ARG A 85 5.06 3.54 14.29
N GLN A 86 5.53 2.50 13.60
CA GLN A 86 6.89 2.38 13.08
C GLN A 86 6.86 2.19 11.56
N THR A 87 7.99 2.45 10.91
CA THR A 87 8.18 2.20 9.48
C THR A 87 9.61 1.72 9.24
N GLY A 88 9.86 1.05 8.11
CA GLY A 88 11.15 0.42 7.82
C GLY A 88 12.29 1.39 7.51
N VAL A 89 11.99 2.65 7.15
CA VAL A 89 12.96 3.70 6.79
C VAL A 89 14.14 3.19 5.92
N PRO A 90 13.90 2.51 4.79
CA PRO A 90 14.99 2.19 3.87
C PRO A 90 15.65 3.48 3.35
N LEU A 91 16.97 3.46 3.16
CA LEU A 91 17.72 4.63 2.66
C LEU A 91 17.35 4.96 1.22
N GLU A 92 17.04 3.93 0.42
CA GLU A 92 16.41 4.10 -0.87
C GLU A 92 14.90 4.43 -0.66
N PRO A 93 14.33 5.40 -1.39
CA PRO A 93 12.88 5.57 -1.47
C PRO A 93 12.20 4.48 -2.31
N ARG A 94 10.86 4.39 -2.26
CA ARG A 94 10.12 3.60 -3.25
C ARG A 94 10.24 4.25 -4.63
N GLY A 95 10.22 3.44 -5.67
CA GLY A 95 10.19 3.92 -7.05
C GLY A 95 10.07 2.76 -8.02
N LEU A 96 9.45 2.97 -9.17
CA LEU A 96 9.39 1.96 -10.23
C LEU A 96 9.38 2.59 -11.61
N VAL A 97 9.77 1.78 -12.59
CA VAL A 97 9.66 2.06 -14.02
C VAL A 97 8.83 0.96 -14.64
N ALA A 98 7.92 1.31 -15.55
CA ALA A 98 7.21 0.33 -16.35
C ALA A 98 7.32 0.68 -17.83
N GLU A 99 7.39 -0.36 -18.66
CA GLU A 99 7.41 -0.26 -20.11
C GLU A 99 6.45 -1.29 -20.71
N TRP A 100 5.49 -0.79 -21.49
CA TRP A 100 4.58 -1.59 -22.28
C TRP A 100 5.02 -1.63 -23.74
N ASP A 101 5.30 -2.83 -24.24
CA ASP A 101 5.45 -3.12 -25.65
C ASP A 101 4.08 -3.53 -26.21
N GLY A 102 3.50 -2.66 -27.05
CA GLY A 102 2.21 -2.88 -27.68
C GLY A 102 2.20 -3.98 -28.73
N ASP A 103 3.32 -4.19 -29.41
CA ASP A 103 3.46 -5.17 -30.48
C ASP A 103 3.64 -6.57 -29.90
N ALA A 104 4.55 -6.70 -28.92
CA ALA A 104 4.75 -7.96 -28.19
C ALA A 104 3.65 -8.24 -27.15
N ARG A 105 2.81 -7.25 -26.85
CA ARG A 105 1.81 -7.26 -25.77
C ARG A 105 2.43 -7.66 -24.42
N ARG A 106 3.58 -7.08 -24.11
CA ARG A 106 4.40 -7.44 -22.94
C ARG A 106 4.65 -6.21 -22.08
N LEU A 107 4.55 -6.39 -20.77
CA LEU A 107 4.79 -5.37 -19.76
C LEU A 107 6.03 -5.76 -18.95
N ILE A 108 7.02 -4.89 -18.89
CA ILE A 108 8.17 -5.05 -18.00
C ILE A 108 8.08 -3.99 -16.92
N VAL A 109 8.29 -4.39 -15.67
CA VAL A 109 8.30 -3.49 -14.51
C VAL A 109 9.61 -3.67 -13.75
N TRP A 110 10.35 -2.57 -13.58
CA TRP A 110 11.56 -2.50 -12.77
C TRP A 110 11.26 -1.76 -11.48
N GLY A 111 11.80 -2.27 -10.37
CA GLY A 111 11.68 -1.63 -9.07
C GLY A 111 11.68 -2.65 -7.93
N PRO A 112 11.81 -2.17 -6.68
CA PRO A 112 11.90 -3.03 -5.53
C PRO A 112 10.54 -3.70 -5.25
N THR A 113 10.44 -4.99 -5.58
CA THR A 113 9.25 -5.79 -5.30
C THR A 113 9.62 -6.99 -4.42
N LYS A 114 9.24 -6.98 -3.14
CA LYS A 114 9.57 -8.07 -2.21
C LYS A 114 8.78 -9.36 -2.49
N VAL A 115 7.54 -9.25 -2.98
CA VAL A 115 6.65 -10.41 -3.21
C VAL A 115 6.25 -10.49 -4.70
N PRO A 116 7.22 -10.71 -5.62
CA PRO A 116 7.03 -10.50 -7.05
C PRO A 116 5.91 -11.34 -7.65
N TYR A 117 5.77 -12.60 -7.23
CA TYR A 117 4.72 -13.48 -7.74
C TYR A 117 3.31 -13.01 -7.34
N PHE A 118 3.13 -12.57 -6.09
CA PHE A 118 1.87 -12.04 -5.61
C PHE A 118 1.53 -10.73 -6.33
N ASN A 119 2.48 -9.79 -6.37
CA ASN A 119 2.28 -8.49 -7.03
C ASN A 119 2.00 -8.66 -8.53
N ARG A 120 2.64 -9.64 -9.20
CA ARG A 120 2.43 -9.91 -10.63
C ARG A 120 1.02 -10.40 -10.90
N ARG A 121 0.50 -11.32 -10.08
CA ARG A 121 -0.87 -11.83 -10.20
C ARG A 121 -1.90 -10.73 -9.94
N THR A 122 -1.68 -9.92 -8.92
CA THR A 122 -2.55 -8.78 -8.59
C THR A 122 -2.57 -7.78 -9.75
N LEU A 123 -1.40 -7.39 -10.26
CA LEU A 123 -1.29 -6.46 -11.38
C LEU A 123 -1.93 -7.01 -12.67
N ALA A 124 -1.67 -8.27 -13.00
CA ALA A 124 -2.27 -8.96 -14.15
C ALA A 124 -3.81 -8.93 -14.08
N THR A 125 -4.35 -9.27 -12.91
CA THR A 125 -5.80 -9.24 -12.64
C THR A 125 -6.38 -7.84 -12.83
N MET A 126 -5.74 -6.81 -12.25
CA MET A 126 -6.21 -5.42 -12.32
C MET A 126 -6.11 -4.82 -13.74
N LEU A 127 -5.12 -5.24 -14.53
CA LEU A 127 -4.94 -4.78 -15.92
C LEU A 127 -5.69 -5.63 -16.95
N GLY A 128 -6.30 -6.75 -16.55
CA GLY A 128 -6.90 -7.72 -17.48
C GLY A 128 -5.86 -8.31 -18.45
N LEU A 129 -4.69 -8.66 -17.93
CA LEU A 129 -3.60 -9.32 -18.68
C LEU A 129 -3.38 -10.74 -18.16
N ASP A 130 -2.79 -11.60 -18.98
CA ASP A 130 -2.24 -12.87 -18.51
C ASP A 130 -0.96 -12.61 -17.68
N GLU A 131 -0.72 -13.39 -16.62
CA GLU A 131 0.48 -13.26 -15.79
C GLU A 131 1.78 -13.39 -16.61
N ALA A 132 1.78 -14.20 -17.69
CA ALA A 132 2.92 -14.39 -18.59
C ALA A 132 3.20 -13.17 -19.49
N GLN A 133 2.27 -12.22 -19.57
CA GLN A 133 2.49 -10.95 -20.26
C GLN A 133 3.23 -9.92 -19.39
N ILE A 134 3.52 -10.23 -18.12
CA ILE A 134 4.14 -9.31 -17.18
C ILE A 134 5.44 -9.92 -16.64
N ASP A 135 6.53 -9.16 -16.76
CA ASP A 135 7.79 -9.47 -16.09
C ASP A 135 8.09 -8.41 -15.03
N PHE A 136 8.36 -8.87 -13.81
CA PHE A 136 9.07 -8.06 -12.83
C PHE A 136 10.56 -8.32 -12.98
N ALA A 137 11.30 -7.29 -13.34
CA ALA A 137 12.75 -7.35 -13.45
C ALA A 137 13.37 -7.25 -12.04
N GLU A 138 14.25 -8.20 -11.72
CA GLU A 138 15.04 -8.17 -10.49
C GLU A 138 16.04 -7.02 -10.56
N SER A 139 16.12 -6.24 -9.48
CA SER A 139 17.05 -5.12 -9.32
C SER A 139 17.67 -5.15 -7.94
N ASP A 140 18.86 -4.58 -7.78
CA ASP A 140 19.40 -4.30 -6.44
C ASP A 140 18.43 -3.40 -5.66
N VAL A 141 18.26 -3.68 -4.36
CA VAL A 141 17.30 -2.97 -3.50
C VAL A 141 17.99 -2.40 -2.28
N GLY A 142 17.88 -1.09 -2.08
CA GLY A 142 18.47 -0.36 -0.94
C GLY A 142 17.69 -0.47 0.37
N GLY A 143 17.29 -1.70 0.71
CA GLY A 143 16.51 -2.04 1.91
C GLY A 143 15.00 -2.14 1.66
N SER A 144 14.34 -2.99 2.45
CA SER A 144 12.87 -3.17 2.41
C SER A 144 12.27 -3.18 3.82
N PHE A 145 12.81 -4.00 4.73
CA PHE A 145 12.35 -4.08 6.14
C PHE A 145 10.84 -4.30 6.32
N GLY A 146 10.18 -4.93 5.35
CA GLY A 146 8.74 -5.18 5.37
C GLY A 146 7.94 -4.25 4.46
N VAL A 147 8.26 -2.95 4.42
CA VAL A 147 7.42 -1.88 3.83
C VAL A 147 7.40 -1.80 2.30
N ARG A 148 7.81 -2.86 1.61
CA ARG A 148 7.81 -2.97 0.14
C ARG A 148 7.33 -4.34 -0.33
N GLY A 149 6.53 -5.02 0.50
CA GLY A 149 5.92 -6.30 0.16
C GLY A 149 4.46 -6.19 -0.24
N GLU A 150 3.82 -5.11 0.14
CA GLU A 150 2.44 -4.78 -0.19
C GLU A 150 2.34 -4.30 -1.63
N PHE A 151 1.12 -4.30 -2.16
CA PHE A 151 0.78 -3.77 -3.47
C PHE A 151 0.24 -2.35 -3.30
N TYR A 152 1.06 -1.36 -3.66
CA TYR A 152 0.75 0.06 -3.49
C TYR A 152 0.06 0.65 -4.73
N PRO A 153 -0.64 1.79 -4.60
CA PRO A 153 -1.28 2.44 -5.74
C PRO A 153 -0.33 2.68 -6.92
N GLU A 154 0.93 3.04 -6.66
CA GLU A 154 1.92 3.31 -7.71
C GLU A 154 2.32 2.04 -8.48
N ASP A 155 2.25 0.86 -7.86
CA ASP A 155 2.50 -0.45 -8.50
C ASP A 155 1.44 -0.77 -9.56
N PHE A 156 0.25 -0.17 -9.47
CA PHE A 156 -0.77 -0.23 -10.51
C PHE A 156 -0.68 0.95 -11.48
N LEU A 157 -0.60 2.17 -10.95
CA LEU A 157 -0.70 3.40 -11.75
C LEU A 157 0.42 3.51 -12.78
N VAL A 158 1.67 3.21 -12.40
CA VAL A 158 2.81 3.35 -13.31
C VAL A 158 2.73 2.36 -14.49
N PRO A 159 2.49 1.05 -14.29
CA PRO A 159 2.26 0.13 -15.40
C PRO A 159 1.02 0.43 -16.22
N TYR A 160 -0.09 0.82 -15.57
CA TYR A 160 -1.31 1.22 -16.27
C TYR A 160 -1.06 2.41 -17.20
N LEU A 161 -0.35 3.45 -16.71
CA LEU A 161 -0.02 4.64 -17.48
C LEU A 161 0.95 4.32 -18.61
N SER A 162 1.95 3.46 -18.38
CA SER A 162 2.86 3.03 -19.45
C SER A 162 2.11 2.37 -20.59
N ARG A 163 1.20 1.44 -20.27
CA ARG A 163 0.32 0.79 -21.25
C ARG A 163 -0.60 1.78 -21.95
N ARG A 164 -1.20 2.70 -21.21
CA ARG A 164 -2.13 3.71 -21.76
C ARG A 164 -1.44 4.67 -22.72
N LEU A 165 -0.20 5.05 -22.41
CA LEU A 165 0.55 6.04 -23.17
C LEU A 165 1.42 5.42 -24.28
N GLY A 166 1.65 4.10 -24.24
CA GLY A 166 2.58 3.42 -25.15
C GLY A 166 4.02 3.89 -24.98
N ARG A 167 4.40 4.31 -23.77
CA ARG A 167 5.72 4.86 -23.45
C ARG A 167 6.18 4.38 -22.09
N PRO A 168 7.51 4.28 -21.85
CA PRO A 168 8.02 4.05 -20.51
C PRO A 168 7.56 5.14 -19.54
N VAL A 169 7.15 4.76 -18.33
CA VAL A 169 6.76 5.67 -17.26
C VAL A 169 7.62 5.37 -16.04
N LYS A 170 8.19 6.41 -15.42
CA LYS A 170 9.06 6.33 -14.25
C LYS A 170 8.50 7.16 -13.11
N TRP A 171 8.51 6.60 -11.90
CA TRP A 171 8.18 7.28 -10.64
C TRP A 171 9.29 7.06 -9.61
N VAL A 172 9.90 8.17 -9.14
CA VAL A 172 10.97 8.24 -8.13
C VAL A 172 10.91 9.57 -7.39
#